data_AF-A0A6P0XB44-F1
#
_entry.id   AF-A0A6P0XB44-F1
#
_cell.length_a   1.000
_cell.length_b   1.000
_cell.length_c   1.000
_cell.angle_alpha   90.00
_cell.angle_beta   90.00
_cell.angle_gamma   90.00
#
_symmetry.space_group_name_H-M   'P 1'
#
loop_
_entity.id
_entity.type
_entity.pdbx_description
1 polymer ?
#
loop_
_entity_poly.entity_id
_entity_poly.type
_entity_poly.pdbx_seq_one_letter_code
_entity_poly.pdbx_strand_id
1 'polypeptide(L)'
;DTITDFNSTQGDLIRVFASDFGGGLTVGRLDIDQFTIGSAATNASDRFIYNDTTGALFFDPDGTGTIGQVQFAQLSTGLALTNSDIFVV
;
A
#
# COMPACT_ATOMS: atom_id res chain seq x y z
N ASP A 1 6.34 5.72 9.41
CA ASP A 1 6.14 7.18 9.27
C ASP A 1 4.68 7.58 9.44
N THR A 2 4.43 8.87 9.62
CA THR A 2 3.07 9.46 9.66
C THR A 2 2.97 10.57 8.63
N ILE A 3 1.96 10.50 7.76
CA ILE A 3 1.68 11.47 6.70
C ILE A 3 0.28 12.03 6.94
N THR A 4 0.19 13.31 7.30
CA THR A 4 -1.04 13.90 7.84
C THR A 4 -1.95 14.55 6.79
N ASP A 5 -1.41 14.85 5.61
CA ASP A 5 -2.05 15.67 4.58
C ASP A 5 -2.08 15.01 3.19
N PHE A 6 -1.89 13.69 3.11
CA PHE A 6 -1.91 12.95 1.85
C PHE A 6 -3.21 13.21 1.06
N ASN A 7 -3.08 13.63 -0.19
CA ASN A 7 -4.20 13.96 -1.04
C ASN A 7 -4.07 13.35 -2.44
N SER A 8 -4.72 12.20 -2.63
CA SER A 8 -4.82 11.51 -3.93
C SER A 8 -5.35 12.41 -5.05
N THR A 9 -6.34 13.28 -4.76
CA THR A 9 -6.94 14.17 -5.78
C THR A 9 -6.01 15.28 -6.25
N GLN A 10 -4.96 15.58 -5.48
CA GLN A 10 -3.92 16.54 -5.85
C GLN A 10 -2.72 15.88 -6.55
N GLY A 11 -2.72 14.54 -6.66
CA GLY A 11 -1.65 13.78 -7.31
C GLY A 11 -0.48 13.43 -6.40
N ASP A 12 -0.67 13.43 -5.08
CA ASP A 12 0.34 12.94 -4.16
C ASP A 12 0.67 11.47 -4.42
N LEU A 13 1.94 11.11 -4.25
CA LEU A 13 2.44 9.74 -4.47
C LEU A 13 3.24 9.24 -3.27
N ILE A 14 2.93 8.02 -2.87
CA ILE A 14 3.77 7.19 -2.00
C ILE A 14 4.76 6.45 -2.88
N ARG A 15 6.04 6.80 -2.77
CA ARG A 15 7.11 6.18 -3.56
C ARG A 15 7.84 5.15 -2.72
N VAL A 16 7.95 3.93 -3.26
CA VAL A 16 8.58 2.78 -2.58
C VAL A 16 9.65 2.20 -3.49
N PHE A 17 10.78 1.77 -2.92
CA PHE A 17 11.84 1.12 -3.70
C PHE A 17 11.57 -0.38 -3.82
N ALA A 18 11.54 -0.90 -5.06
CA ALA A 18 11.32 -2.33 -5.28
C ALA A 18 12.39 -3.19 -4.60
N SER A 19 13.64 -2.70 -4.54
CA SER A 19 14.77 -3.38 -3.90
C SER A 19 14.57 -3.62 -2.41
N ASP A 20 13.83 -2.75 -1.76
CA ASP A 20 13.69 -2.75 -0.29
C ASP A 20 12.44 -3.53 0.14
N PHE A 21 11.41 -3.55 -0.70
CA PHE A 21 10.13 -4.23 -0.43
C PHE A 21 10.09 -5.67 -0.97
N GLY A 22 10.65 -5.94 -2.15
CA GLY A 22 10.57 -7.27 -2.78
C GLY A 22 9.14 -7.62 -3.24
N GLY A 23 8.66 -8.84 -2.93
CA GLY A 23 7.26 -9.24 -3.19
C GLY A 23 6.83 -9.33 -4.66
N GLY A 24 7.76 -9.28 -5.61
CA GLY A 24 7.43 -9.25 -7.05
C GLY A 24 6.92 -7.89 -7.53
N LEU A 25 7.26 -6.80 -6.84
CA LEU A 25 7.01 -5.45 -7.34
C LEU A 25 7.80 -5.19 -8.62
N THR A 26 7.13 -4.57 -9.59
CA THR A 26 7.75 -4.11 -10.84
C THR A 26 7.84 -2.59 -10.82
N VAL A 27 8.99 -2.04 -11.26
CA VAL A 27 9.22 -0.59 -11.30
C VAL A 27 8.16 0.09 -12.16
N GLY A 28 7.68 1.23 -11.67
CA GLY A 28 6.64 2.02 -12.29
C GLY A 28 5.33 1.93 -11.52
N ARG A 29 4.25 1.85 -12.28
CA ARG A 29 2.92 1.89 -11.72
C ARG A 29 2.54 0.55 -11.09
N LEU A 30 2.11 0.55 -9.81
CA LEU A 30 1.66 -0.66 -9.11
C LEU A 30 0.48 -1.36 -9.84
N ASP A 31 0.48 -2.68 -9.92
CA ASP A 31 -0.67 -3.40 -10.49
C ASP A 31 -1.94 -3.15 -9.65
N ILE A 32 -3.13 -3.25 -10.26
CA ILE A 32 -4.40 -3.11 -9.53
C ILE A 32 -4.62 -4.26 -8.57
N ASP A 33 -4.16 -5.46 -8.94
CA ASP A 33 -4.28 -6.66 -8.12
C ASP A 33 -3.29 -6.67 -6.93
N GLN A 34 -2.39 -5.68 -6.85
CA GLN A 34 -1.40 -5.55 -5.78
C GLN A 34 -1.83 -4.56 -4.67
N PHE A 35 -3.01 -3.95 -4.78
CA PHE A 35 -3.53 -3.00 -3.80
C PHE A 35 -4.92 -3.38 -3.35
N THR A 36 -5.15 -3.32 -2.05
CA THR A 36 -6.49 -3.54 -1.49
C THR A 36 -6.80 -2.57 -0.35
N ILE A 37 -8.10 -2.34 -0.14
CA ILE A 37 -8.65 -1.59 0.98
C ILE A 37 -9.18 -2.58 2.00
N GLY A 38 -8.74 -2.47 3.24
CA GLY A 38 -9.20 -3.32 4.33
C GLY A 38 -8.17 -3.50 5.43
N SER A 39 -8.42 -4.44 6.34
CA SER A 39 -7.54 -4.69 7.49
C SER A 39 -6.38 -5.64 7.19
N ALA A 40 -6.47 -6.44 6.14
CA ALA A 40 -5.45 -7.42 5.76
C ALA A 40 -5.51 -7.76 4.26
N ALA A 41 -4.47 -8.45 3.78
CA ALA A 41 -4.48 -9.07 2.45
C ALA A 41 -5.61 -10.09 2.31
N THR A 42 -6.18 -10.18 1.11
CA THR A 42 -7.33 -11.02 0.77
C THR A 42 -6.98 -12.09 -0.26
N ASN A 43 -5.92 -11.88 -1.03
CA ASN A 43 -5.43 -12.81 -2.03
C ASN A 43 -3.90 -12.67 -2.22
N ALA A 44 -3.27 -13.71 -2.79
CA ALA A 44 -1.82 -13.80 -2.92
C ALA A 44 -1.14 -12.73 -3.79
N SER A 45 -1.91 -11.89 -4.50
CA SER A 45 -1.36 -10.75 -5.25
C SER A 45 -1.30 -9.48 -4.41
N ASP A 46 -2.10 -9.35 -3.35
CA ASP A 46 -2.15 -8.14 -2.52
C ASP A 46 -0.76 -7.85 -1.92
N ARG A 47 -0.25 -6.64 -2.13
CA ARG A 47 1.03 -6.18 -1.58
C ARG A 47 0.85 -5.01 -0.66
N PHE A 48 0.01 -4.05 -1.05
CA PHE A 48 -0.24 -2.86 -0.27
C PHE A 48 -1.69 -2.88 0.22
N ILE A 49 -1.84 -2.67 1.53
CA ILE A 49 -3.13 -2.75 2.20
C ILE A 49 -3.33 -1.45 2.95
N TYR A 50 -4.35 -0.68 2.55
CA TYR A 50 -4.75 0.51 3.28
C TYR A 50 -5.99 0.20 4.13
N ASN A 51 -5.82 0.30 5.45
CA ASN A 51 -6.94 0.19 6.37
C ASN A 51 -7.60 1.56 6.50
N ASP A 52 -8.70 1.74 5.78
CA ASP A 52 -9.47 2.99 5.74
C ASP A 52 -10.09 3.37 7.09
N THR A 53 -10.30 2.41 7.98
CA THR A 53 -10.83 2.66 9.33
C THR A 53 -9.79 3.18 10.32
N THR A 54 -8.52 2.78 10.18
CA THR A 54 -7.43 3.18 11.09
C THR A 54 -6.42 4.14 10.48
N GLY A 55 -6.41 4.26 9.14
CA GLY A 55 -5.43 5.03 8.39
C GLY A 55 -4.10 4.28 8.19
N ALA A 56 -3.95 3.05 8.70
CA ALA A 56 -2.70 2.31 8.60
C ALA A 56 -2.46 1.80 7.18
N LEU A 57 -1.25 2.02 6.66
CA LEU A 57 -0.80 1.48 5.38
C LEU A 57 0.25 0.40 5.63
N PHE A 58 -0.06 -0.80 5.14
CA PHE A 58 0.74 -1.99 5.32
C PHE A 58 1.33 -2.47 4.00
N PHE A 59 2.43 -3.19 4.12
CA PHE A 59 2.95 -4.04 3.07
C PHE A 59 2.91 -5.50 3.51
N ASP A 60 2.33 -6.36 2.67
CA ASP A 60 2.38 -7.81 2.81
C ASP A 60 3.29 -8.39 1.71
N PRO A 61 4.44 -8.99 2.06
CA PRO A 61 5.37 -9.51 1.08
C PRO A 61 4.86 -10.75 0.33
N ASP A 62 3.88 -11.48 0.87
CA ASP A 62 3.33 -12.68 0.24
C ASP A 62 1.83 -12.58 -0.12
N GLY A 63 1.11 -11.61 0.42
CA GLY A 63 -0.32 -11.37 0.19
C GLY A 63 -1.25 -12.44 0.76
N THR A 64 -0.70 -13.43 1.47
CA THR A 64 -1.46 -14.54 2.05
C THR A 64 -1.59 -14.43 3.56
N GLY A 65 -0.86 -13.50 4.20
CA GLY A 65 -0.76 -13.37 5.65
C GLY A 65 0.06 -14.46 6.32
N THR A 66 0.72 -15.34 5.56
CA THR A 66 1.66 -16.35 6.11
C THR A 66 2.86 -15.63 6.71
N ILE A 67 3.42 -14.70 5.96
CA ILE A 67 4.28 -13.64 6.45
C ILE A 67 3.36 -12.48 6.83
N GLY A 68 3.35 -12.13 8.11
CA GLY A 68 2.50 -11.03 8.58
C GLY A 68 2.82 -9.71 7.90
N GLN A 69 1.79 -8.98 7.47
CA GLN A 69 1.94 -7.63 6.91
C GLN A 69 2.62 -6.68 7.90
N VAL A 70 3.41 -5.75 7.38
CA VAL A 70 4.18 -4.76 8.16
C VAL A 70 3.61 -3.37 7.91
N GLN A 71 3.24 -2.65 8.98
CA GLN A 71 2.85 -1.26 8.86
C GLN A 71 4.10 -0.42 8.60
N PHE A 72 4.10 0.37 7.53
CA PHE A 72 5.21 1.28 7.23
C PHE A 72 4.80 2.75 7.24
N ALA A 73 3.50 3.05 7.06
CA ALA A 73 2.97 4.41 7.14
C ALA A 73 1.64 4.48 7.89
N GLN A 74 1.37 5.67 8.43
CA GLN A 74 0.10 6.09 8.99
C GLN A 74 -0.42 7.28 8.19
N LEU A 75 -1.60 7.14 7.60
CA LEU A 75 -2.33 8.18 6.87
C LEU A 75 -3.55 8.65 7.69
N SER A 76 -4.26 9.66 7.18
CA SER A 76 -5.62 9.98 7.63
C SER A 76 -6.58 8.86 7.24
N THR A 77 -7.64 8.65 8.02
CA THR A 77 -8.69 7.64 7.74
C THR A 77 -9.58 8.05 6.56
N GLY A 78 -10.26 7.10 5.91
CA GLY A 78 -11.31 7.36 4.92
C GLY A 78 -10.83 7.98 3.60
N LEU A 79 -9.52 8.03 3.36
CA LEU A 79 -8.97 8.43 2.07
C LEU A 79 -9.39 7.46 0.95
N ALA A 80 -9.73 7.99 -0.22
CA ALA A 80 -10.05 7.20 -1.41
C ALA A 80 -8.77 6.78 -2.16
N LEU A 81 -7.86 6.08 -1.46
CA LEU A 81 -6.64 5.57 -2.08
C LEU A 81 -6.99 4.51 -3.14
N THR A 82 -6.19 4.52 -4.18
CA THR A 82 -6.14 3.52 -5.23
C THR A 82 -4.71 3.02 -5.34
N ASN A 83 -4.48 2.01 -6.17
CA ASN A 83 -3.12 1.65 -6.51
C ASN A 83 -2.36 2.88 -7.10
N SER A 84 -3.04 3.87 -7.72
CA SER A 84 -2.41 5.03 -8.38
C SER A 84 -1.67 5.97 -7.49
N ASP A 85 -1.93 5.86 -6.20
CA ASP A 85 -1.26 6.61 -5.17
C ASP A 85 0.07 5.98 -4.76
N ILE A 86 0.40 4.79 -5.29
CA ILE A 86 1.64 4.07 -5.00
C ILE A 86 2.45 3.90 -6.28
N PHE A 87 3.70 4.38 -6.24
CA PHE A 87 4.65 4.32 -7.34
C PHE A 87 5.92 3.58 -6.92
N VAL A 88 6.26 2.52 -7.65
CA VAL A 88 7.43 1.70 -7.40
C VAL A 88 8.63 2.30 -8.14
N VAL A 89 9.73 2.52 -7.43
CA VAL A 89 10.99 3.07 -7.93
C VAL A 89 12.06 1.98 -7.98
#